data_AF-A0A349J290-F1
#
_entry.id   AF-A0A349J290-F1
#
_cell.length_a   1.000
_cell.length_b   1.000
_cell.length_c   1.000
_cell.angle_alpha   90.00
_cell.angle_beta   90.00
_cell.angle_gamma   90.00
#
_symmetry.space_group_name_H-M   'P 1'
#
loop_
_entity.id
_entity.type
_entity.pdbx_description
1 polymer ?
#
loop_
_entity_poly.entity_id
_entity_poly.type
_entity_poly.pdbx_seq_one_letter_code
_entity_poly.pdbx_strand_id
1 'polypeptide(L)'
;MVEKSPVEEFKRALTQTMRSIAEEAELSVSFGTEKPALAGLKARLPQPARDLDPEDRQNVRGQSDSFALQLAHHDTAITSGLAPAETDARASFDAAETARCEALGARAMAGAGANINAMHQARCTKLGYGDTIGQDEAPLAEALGFLVREVLADMSPPPAALGVVNAWREWVDERVGDKLGALEGVINDQEAFGQLTCDILVDLGLTDAAGKSEQDDGEESDGQDGDDGPQDGDGGQAESQDGMSADEMEIGDAALEEGDEQTLQMEGDEVEGESDGEEAGEVAQPYAPDGPLSPAKSAYHIYTSQFDETVEAEELCDGEELERLRQYLDQQLQQMQGVVARLANRLQRRLQAKQNRSWEFDLEEGYLDPARLSRIIMDPMQPLSYKMESDTKFRDTVVTLLLDNSGSMR
;
A
#
# COMPACT_ATOMS: atom_id res chain seq x y z
N MET A 1 -15.94 9.41 14.74
CA MET A 1 -15.05 8.68 13.81
C MET A 1 -15.18 7.20 14.12
N VAL A 2 -15.09 6.31 13.12
CA VAL A 2 -14.97 4.87 13.38
C VAL A 2 -13.49 4.60 13.71
N GLU A 3 -13.20 4.13 14.92
CA GLU A 3 -11.87 3.64 15.26
C GLU A 3 -11.53 2.47 14.32
N LYS A 4 -10.43 2.60 13.56
CA LYS A 4 -9.97 1.51 12.71
C LYS A 4 -9.40 0.42 13.63
N SER A 5 -9.86 -0.82 13.42
CA SER A 5 -9.32 -1.96 14.14
C SER A 5 -7.81 -2.06 13.90
N PRO A 6 -6.97 -2.20 14.95
CA PRO A 6 -5.52 -2.34 14.79
C PRO A 6 -5.12 -3.46 13.82
N VAL A 7 -5.92 -4.52 13.74
CA VAL A 7 -5.74 -5.64 12.80
C VAL A 7 -5.87 -5.19 11.35
N GLU A 8 -6.84 -4.32 11.05
CA GLU A 8 -7.07 -3.83 9.68
C GLU A 8 -6.03 -2.77 9.29
N GLU A 9 -5.49 -2.01 10.26
CA GLU A 9 -4.34 -1.15 10.02
C GLU A 9 -3.06 -1.97 9.75
N PHE A 10 -2.81 -3.04 10.52
CA PHE A 10 -1.72 -3.97 10.29
C PHE A 10 -1.81 -4.65 8.91
N LYS A 11 -2.98 -5.21 8.55
CA LYS A 11 -3.23 -5.77 7.21
C LYS A 11 -2.94 -4.77 6.11
N ARG A 12 -3.50 -3.55 6.22
CA ARG A 12 -3.30 -2.49 5.22
C ARG A 12 -1.84 -2.10 5.08
N ALA A 13 -1.12 -1.93 6.19
CA ALA A 13 0.31 -1.62 6.17
C ALA A 13 1.09 -2.75 5.47
N LEU A 14 0.81 -4.00 5.84
CA LEU A 14 1.46 -5.17 5.25
C LEU A 14 1.20 -5.28 3.74
N THR A 15 -0.04 -5.07 3.27
CA THR A 15 -0.36 -5.06 1.84
C THR A 15 0.45 -4.02 1.07
N GLN A 16 0.62 -2.81 1.61
CA GLN A 16 1.43 -1.77 0.96
C GLN A 16 2.93 -2.10 1.00
N THR A 17 3.44 -2.60 2.13
CA THR A 17 4.84 -3.08 2.22
C THR A 17 5.12 -4.20 1.22
N MET A 18 4.21 -5.17 1.09
CA MET A 18 4.33 -6.28 0.15
C MET A 18 4.40 -5.79 -1.30
N ARG A 19 3.53 -4.86 -1.69
CA ARG A 19 3.55 -4.20 -3.01
C ARG A 19 4.85 -3.46 -3.27
N SER A 20 5.36 -2.73 -2.27
CA SER A 20 6.62 -1.99 -2.40
C SER A 20 7.84 -2.88 -2.55
N ILE A 21 7.91 -4.00 -1.80
CA ILE A 21 9.02 -4.96 -1.91
C ILE A 21 8.94 -5.76 -3.21
N ALA A 22 7.73 -6.10 -3.67
CA ALA A 22 7.50 -6.83 -4.91
C ALA A 22 7.64 -5.97 -6.19
N GLU A 23 7.75 -4.65 -6.05
CA GLU A 23 7.63 -3.64 -7.13
C GLU A 23 6.29 -3.70 -7.92
N GLU A 24 5.29 -4.42 -7.39
CA GLU A 24 4.03 -4.75 -8.07
C GLU A 24 2.82 -4.00 -7.46
N ALA A 25 2.43 -2.89 -8.10
CA ALA A 25 1.33 -2.03 -7.60
C ALA A 25 -0.06 -2.70 -7.64
N GLU A 26 -0.28 -3.58 -8.61
CA GLU A 26 -1.57 -4.28 -8.80
C GLU A 26 -1.74 -5.51 -7.89
N LEU A 27 -0.68 -5.94 -7.20
CA LEU A 27 -0.67 -7.12 -6.33
C LEU A 27 -1.86 -7.11 -5.34
N SER A 28 -2.71 -8.12 -5.46
CA SER A 28 -3.88 -8.32 -4.61
C SER A 28 -3.53 -9.23 -3.44
N VAL A 29 -3.62 -8.69 -2.22
CA VAL A 29 -3.28 -9.40 -0.98
C VAL A 29 -4.57 -9.73 -0.23
N SER A 30 -4.77 -11.02 0.02
CA SER A 30 -5.90 -11.58 0.76
C SER A 30 -5.43 -12.22 2.07
N PHE A 31 -6.29 -12.26 3.08
CA PHE A 31 -6.00 -12.85 4.39
C PHE A 31 -7.00 -13.96 4.69
N GLY A 32 -6.53 -15.15 5.08
CA GLY A 32 -7.40 -16.31 5.31
C GLY A 32 -6.82 -17.37 6.24
N THR A 33 -7.63 -18.36 6.59
CA THR A 33 -7.24 -19.51 7.42
C THR A 33 -6.71 -20.71 6.62
N GLU A 34 -6.80 -20.65 5.29
CA GLU A 34 -6.26 -21.65 4.38
C GLU A 34 -4.72 -21.62 4.33
N LYS A 35 -4.11 -22.60 3.66
CA LYS A 35 -2.65 -22.57 3.41
C LYS A 35 -2.28 -21.27 2.66
N PRO A 36 -1.19 -20.58 3.06
CA PRO A 36 -0.64 -19.47 2.30
C PRO A 36 -0.31 -19.91 0.88
N ALA A 37 -0.53 -19.02 -0.09
CA ALA A 37 -0.30 -19.29 -1.49
C ALA A 37 0.00 -17.99 -2.25
N LEU A 38 0.82 -18.10 -3.28
CA LEU A 38 1.13 -17.06 -4.25
C LEU A 38 0.78 -17.60 -5.64
N ALA A 39 0.01 -16.85 -6.42
CA ALA A 39 -0.42 -17.25 -7.76
C ALA A 39 -0.52 -16.01 -8.67
N GLY A 40 0.56 -15.74 -9.41
CA GLY A 40 0.75 -14.45 -10.10
C GLY A 40 0.58 -13.28 -9.13
N LEU A 41 -0.10 -12.23 -9.57
CA LEU A 41 -0.39 -11.02 -8.76
C LEU A 41 -1.48 -11.22 -7.69
N LYS A 42 -1.66 -12.44 -7.17
CA LYS A 42 -2.58 -12.76 -6.07
C LYS A 42 -1.84 -13.49 -4.95
N ALA A 43 -1.68 -12.82 -3.83
CA ALA A 43 -1.11 -13.38 -2.60
C ALA A 43 -2.21 -13.68 -1.58
N ARG A 44 -2.06 -14.81 -0.87
CA ARG A 44 -2.88 -15.18 0.27
C ARG A 44 -2.00 -15.40 1.49
N LEU A 45 -2.15 -14.54 2.47
CA LEU A 45 -1.43 -14.57 3.74
C LEU A 45 -2.29 -15.19 4.86
N PRO A 46 -1.67 -15.72 5.94
CA PRO A 46 -2.43 -16.17 7.10
C PRO A 46 -3.20 -15.00 7.73
N GLN A 47 -4.44 -15.26 8.15
CA GLN A 47 -5.25 -14.27 8.88
C GLN A 47 -4.64 -14.03 10.27
N PRO A 48 -4.13 -12.82 10.58
CA PRO A 48 -3.56 -12.51 11.89
C PRO A 48 -4.62 -12.57 13.01
N ALA A 49 -4.19 -12.94 14.22
CA ALA A 49 -5.03 -12.95 15.41
C ALA A 49 -5.52 -11.53 15.78
N ARG A 50 -6.66 -11.46 16.50
CA ARG A 50 -7.36 -10.19 16.79
C ARG A 50 -6.63 -9.29 17.79
N ASP A 51 -5.87 -9.90 18.67
CA ASP A 51 -5.00 -9.29 19.68
C ASP A 51 -3.62 -8.91 19.12
N LEU A 52 -3.29 -9.33 17.89
CA LEU A 52 -2.01 -9.08 17.24
C LEU A 52 -0.83 -9.56 18.11
N ASP A 53 -0.88 -10.82 18.55
CA ASP A 53 0.25 -11.46 19.23
C ASP A 53 1.58 -11.23 18.45
N PRO A 54 2.71 -10.96 19.14
CA PRO A 54 3.99 -10.72 18.49
C PRO A 54 4.48 -11.86 17.60
N GLU A 55 4.27 -13.12 17.97
CA GLU A 55 4.72 -14.29 17.20
C GLU A 55 3.88 -14.44 15.92
N ASP A 56 2.55 -14.34 16.04
CA ASP A 56 1.63 -14.38 14.89
C ASP A 56 1.91 -13.22 13.91
N ARG A 57 2.12 -12.00 14.42
CA ARG A 57 2.52 -10.86 13.57
C ARG A 57 3.83 -11.12 12.84
N GLN A 58 4.83 -11.67 13.54
CA GLN A 58 6.14 -11.93 12.95
C GLN A 58 6.06 -13.02 11.88
N ASN A 59 5.28 -14.07 12.11
CA ASN A 59 5.01 -15.14 11.15
C ASN A 59 4.31 -14.62 9.87
N VAL A 60 3.23 -13.82 10.04
CA VAL A 60 2.51 -13.21 8.91
C VAL A 60 3.39 -12.23 8.13
N ARG A 61 4.29 -11.49 8.79
CA ARG A 61 5.30 -10.64 8.12
C ARG A 61 6.30 -11.47 7.33
N GLY A 62 6.88 -12.52 7.91
CA GLY A 62 7.83 -13.39 7.21
C GLY A 62 7.23 -14.03 5.96
N GLN A 63 5.96 -14.45 6.01
CA GLN A 63 5.26 -14.97 4.84
C GLN A 63 5.02 -13.91 3.76
N SER A 64 4.74 -12.66 4.16
CA SER A 64 4.58 -11.52 3.26
C SER A 64 5.91 -11.16 2.59
N ASP A 65 6.99 -11.11 3.36
CA ASP A 65 8.33 -10.75 2.86
C ASP A 65 8.86 -11.84 1.91
N SER A 66 8.71 -13.11 2.25
CA SER A 66 9.06 -14.26 1.39
C SER A 66 8.34 -14.20 0.04
N PHE A 67 7.02 -14.02 0.03
CA PHE A 67 6.24 -13.89 -1.21
C PHE A 67 6.55 -12.61 -2.00
N ALA A 68 6.86 -11.49 -1.34
CA ALA A 68 7.23 -10.26 -2.04
C ALA A 68 8.60 -10.40 -2.74
N LEU A 69 9.56 -11.04 -2.08
CA LEU A 69 10.88 -11.32 -2.64
C LEU A 69 10.84 -12.36 -3.75
N GLN A 70 9.94 -13.34 -3.68
CA GLN A 70 9.65 -14.22 -4.81
C GLN A 70 9.17 -13.37 -6.01
N LEU A 71 8.13 -12.54 -5.85
CA LEU A 71 7.65 -11.69 -6.96
C LEU A 71 8.73 -10.76 -7.54
N ALA A 72 9.58 -10.17 -6.70
CA ALA A 72 10.61 -9.22 -7.13
C ALA A 72 11.82 -9.86 -7.84
N HIS A 73 12.10 -11.15 -7.60
CA HIS A 73 13.36 -11.79 -8.01
C HIS A 73 13.19 -13.07 -8.83
N HIS A 74 11.96 -13.55 -9.04
CA HIS A 74 11.66 -14.81 -9.73
C HIS A 74 10.94 -14.60 -11.07
N ASP A 75 11.61 -14.93 -12.17
CA ASP A 75 11.01 -15.10 -13.48
C ASP A 75 10.45 -16.53 -13.62
N THR A 76 9.11 -16.61 -13.72
CA THR A 76 8.40 -17.88 -13.90
C THR A 76 8.69 -18.59 -15.22
N ALA A 77 9.12 -17.88 -16.28
CA ALA A 77 9.46 -18.48 -17.57
C ALA A 77 10.80 -19.23 -17.50
N ILE A 78 11.82 -18.65 -16.86
CA ILE A 78 13.13 -19.30 -16.63
C ILE A 78 12.93 -20.59 -15.83
N THR A 79 12.20 -20.52 -14.70
CA THR A 79 11.92 -21.69 -13.87
C THR A 79 10.98 -22.71 -14.51
N SER A 80 10.19 -22.34 -15.53
CA SER A 80 9.41 -23.30 -16.32
C SER A 80 10.27 -24.03 -17.34
N GLY A 81 11.31 -23.39 -17.88
CA GLY A 81 12.25 -24.01 -18.83
C GLY A 81 13.32 -24.91 -18.19
N LEU A 82 13.71 -24.63 -16.95
CA LEU A 82 14.73 -25.40 -16.21
C LEU A 82 14.15 -26.45 -15.24
N ALA A 83 12.83 -26.49 -15.10
CA ALA A 83 12.13 -27.41 -14.19
C ALA A 83 12.50 -28.89 -14.40
N PRO A 84 12.94 -29.61 -13.35
CA PRO A 84 12.89 -31.07 -13.34
C PRO A 84 11.45 -31.58 -13.51
N ALA A 85 11.28 -32.73 -14.16
CA ALA A 85 9.98 -33.35 -14.37
C ALA A 85 9.56 -34.22 -13.16
N GLU A 86 10.54 -34.75 -12.43
CA GLU A 86 10.38 -35.61 -11.27
C GLU A 86 9.92 -34.81 -10.05
N THR A 87 8.84 -35.24 -9.39
CA THR A 87 8.19 -34.50 -8.30
C THR A 87 9.13 -34.08 -7.17
N ASP A 88 10.01 -34.98 -6.72
CA ASP A 88 10.91 -34.73 -5.59
C ASP A 88 12.09 -33.82 -5.99
N ALA A 89 12.55 -33.94 -7.23
CA ALA A 89 13.54 -33.02 -7.80
C ALA A 89 12.96 -31.63 -7.99
N ARG A 90 11.73 -31.52 -8.52
CA ARG A 90 11.00 -30.27 -8.69
C ARG A 90 10.78 -29.56 -7.36
N ALA A 91 10.33 -30.28 -6.33
CA ALA A 91 10.18 -29.73 -4.98
C ALA A 91 11.52 -29.22 -4.41
N SER A 92 12.62 -29.92 -4.68
CA SER A 92 13.97 -29.53 -4.23
C SER A 92 14.51 -28.31 -5.00
N PHE A 93 14.23 -28.23 -6.32
CA PHE A 93 14.52 -27.07 -7.17
C PHE A 93 13.77 -25.82 -6.67
N ASP A 94 12.46 -25.94 -6.49
CA ASP A 94 11.58 -24.83 -6.08
C ASP A 94 11.92 -24.34 -4.66
N ALA A 95 12.40 -25.22 -3.77
CA ALA A 95 12.92 -24.88 -2.46
C ALA A 95 14.25 -24.12 -2.51
N ALA A 96 15.19 -24.53 -3.39
CA ALA A 96 16.45 -23.81 -3.61
C ALA A 96 16.22 -22.42 -4.24
N GLU A 97 15.30 -22.32 -5.20
CA GLU A 97 14.92 -21.05 -5.85
C GLU A 97 14.20 -20.09 -4.87
N THR A 98 13.34 -20.63 -3.99
CA THR A 98 12.77 -19.85 -2.88
C THR A 98 13.87 -19.34 -1.95
N ALA A 99 14.82 -20.20 -1.57
CA ALA A 99 15.95 -19.82 -0.73
C ALA A 99 16.83 -18.73 -1.39
N ARG A 100 17.00 -18.74 -2.73
CA ARG A 100 17.70 -17.68 -3.48
C ARG A 100 16.99 -16.33 -3.34
N CYS A 101 15.68 -16.29 -3.59
CA CYS A 101 14.88 -15.07 -3.51
C CYS A 101 14.88 -14.50 -2.09
N GLU A 102 14.69 -15.36 -1.09
CA GLU A 102 14.75 -14.97 0.32
C GLU A 102 16.16 -14.51 0.75
N ALA A 103 17.23 -15.12 0.24
CA ALA A 103 18.60 -14.73 0.55
C ALA A 103 18.96 -13.35 -0.04
N LEU A 104 18.58 -13.06 -1.29
CA LEU A 104 18.76 -11.74 -1.90
C LEU A 104 18.12 -10.65 -1.02
N GLY A 105 16.86 -10.84 -0.64
CA GLY A 105 16.17 -9.90 0.24
C GLY A 105 16.73 -9.84 1.65
N ALA A 106 17.18 -10.96 2.24
CA ALA A 106 17.77 -10.97 3.57
C ALA A 106 19.12 -10.23 3.62
N ARG A 107 19.94 -10.33 2.57
CA ARG A 107 21.21 -9.60 2.42
C ARG A 107 20.98 -8.09 2.29
N ALA A 108 19.94 -7.67 1.58
CA ALA A 108 19.58 -6.26 1.43
C ALA A 108 18.84 -5.68 2.66
N MET A 109 18.00 -6.49 3.30
CA MET A 109 17.06 -6.07 4.35
C MET A 109 17.10 -7.06 5.53
N ALA A 110 18.01 -6.82 6.49
CA ALA A 110 18.15 -7.65 7.69
C ALA A 110 16.83 -7.85 8.47
N GLY A 111 15.92 -6.87 8.44
CA GLY A 111 14.58 -6.98 9.01
C GLY A 111 13.69 -8.03 8.33
N ALA A 112 13.72 -8.10 6.99
CA ALA A 112 13.03 -9.14 6.23
C ALA A 112 13.65 -10.51 6.50
N GLY A 113 14.99 -10.61 6.51
CA GLY A 113 15.70 -11.83 6.91
C GLY A 113 15.25 -12.37 8.27
N ALA A 114 15.11 -11.50 9.28
CA ALA A 114 14.62 -11.87 10.61
C ALA A 114 13.12 -12.27 10.63
N ASN A 115 12.28 -11.61 9.84
CA ASN A 115 10.86 -11.98 9.70
C ASN A 115 10.71 -13.38 9.08
N ILE A 116 11.41 -13.64 7.97
CA ILE A 116 11.36 -14.91 7.25
C ILE A 116 11.95 -16.05 8.10
N ASN A 117 13.04 -15.81 8.83
CA ASN A 117 13.62 -16.81 9.74
C ASN A 117 12.65 -17.23 10.86
N ALA A 118 11.91 -16.26 11.43
CA ALA A 118 10.88 -16.53 12.43
C ALA A 118 9.67 -17.29 11.85
N MET A 119 9.26 -16.97 10.61
CA MET A 119 8.24 -17.75 9.88
C MET A 119 8.69 -19.21 9.69
N HIS A 120 9.94 -19.46 9.26
CA HIS A 120 10.45 -20.83 9.14
C HIS A 120 10.50 -21.54 10.50
N GLN A 121 10.98 -20.88 11.56
CA GLN A 121 10.95 -21.43 12.93
C GLN A 121 9.54 -21.91 13.32
N ALA A 122 8.52 -21.08 13.11
CA ALA A 122 7.13 -21.41 13.40
C ALA A 122 6.62 -22.57 12.50
N ARG A 123 6.96 -22.56 11.21
CA ARG A 123 6.59 -23.61 10.24
C ARG A 123 7.18 -24.97 10.59
N CYS A 124 8.48 -25.05 10.84
CA CYS A 124 9.18 -26.27 11.22
C CYS A 124 8.71 -26.80 12.59
N THR A 125 8.42 -25.91 13.55
CA THR A 125 7.82 -26.28 14.85
C THR A 125 6.44 -26.92 14.65
N LYS A 126 5.59 -26.34 13.80
CA LYS A 126 4.25 -26.86 13.48
C LYS A 126 4.27 -28.19 12.72
N LEU A 127 5.31 -28.43 11.91
CA LEU A 127 5.54 -29.68 11.20
C LEU A 127 6.19 -30.76 12.07
N GLY A 128 6.64 -30.41 13.29
CA GLY A 128 7.24 -31.35 14.23
C GLY A 128 8.70 -31.71 13.93
N TYR A 129 9.43 -30.86 13.21
CA TYR A 129 10.75 -31.19 12.65
C TYR A 129 11.89 -31.40 13.67
N GLY A 130 11.68 -31.04 14.94
CA GLY A 130 12.42 -31.56 16.10
C GLY A 130 13.95 -31.34 16.12
N ASP A 131 14.58 -31.90 17.15
CA ASP A 131 16.05 -31.91 17.29
C ASP A 131 16.69 -33.13 16.57
N THR A 132 15.93 -34.22 16.43
CA THR A 132 16.39 -35.48 15.81
C THR A 132 15.28 -36.09 14.97
N ILE A 133 15.48 -36.15 13.66
CA ILE A 133 14.62 -36.87 12.70
C ILE A 133 15.52 -37.80 11.86
N GLY A 134 15.00 -38.98 11.51
CA GLY A 134 15.69 -39.92 10.62
C GLY A 134 15.62 -39.48 9.16
N GLN A 135 16.62 -39.85 8.35
CA GLN A 135 16.67 -39.50 6.92
C GLN A 135 15.41 -39.96 6.15
N ASP A 136 14.80 -41.08 6.57
CA ASP A 136 13.55 -41.62 6.00
C ASP A 136 12.30 -40.74 6.26
N GLU A 137 12.35 -39.87 7.28
CA GLU A 137 11.23 -38.99 7.70
C GLU A 137 11.49 -37.51 7.39
N ALA A 138 12.74 -37.12 7.10
CA ALA A 138 13.15 -35.75 6.81
C ALA A 138 13.02 -35.43 5.31
N PRO A 139 12.17 -34.46 4.88
CA PRO A 139 12.05 -34.12 3.47
C PRO A 139 13.34 -33.46 2.94
N LEU A 140 13.95 -34.05 1.90
CA LEU A 140 15.19 -33.53 1.31
C LEU A 140 15.03 -32.12 0.73
N ALA A 141 13.89 -31.80 0.11
CA ALA A 141 13.61 -30.46 -0.41
C ALA A 141 13.69 -29.37 0.67
N GLU A 142 13.19 -29.65 1.88
CA GLU A 142 13.28 -28.74 3.03
C GLU A 142 14.73 -28.59 3.50
N ALA A 143 15.45 -29.71 3.64
CA ALA A 143 16.86 -29.69 4.05
C ALA A 143 17.73 -28.91 3.04
N LEU A 144 17.55 -29.14 1.74
CA LEU A 144 18.27 -28.44 0.69
C LEU A 144 17.97 -26.94 0.69
N GLY A 145 16.70 -26.54 0.82
CA GLY A 145 16.33 -25.12 0.93
C GLY A 145 17.02 -24.41 2.10
N PHE A 146 17.11 -25.05 3.27
CA PHE A 146 17.84 -24.48 4.42
C PHE A 146 19.36 -24.47 4.24
N LEU A 147 19.96 -25.50 3.62
CA LEU A 147 21.39 -25.54 3.31
C LEU A 147 21.79 -24.45 2.30
N VAL A 148 21.01 -24.29 1.22
CA VAL A 148 21.17 -23.22 0.23
C VAL A 148 21.05 -21.85 0.91
N ARG A 149 20.04 -21.65 1.75
CA ARG A 149 19.86 -20.39 2.50
C ARG A 149 21.03 -20.08 3.42
N GLU A 150 21.57 -21.08 4.12
CA GLU A 150 22.73 -20.93 5.02
C GLU A 150 23.96 -20.43 4.24
N VAL A 151 24.25 -21.04 3.08
CA VAL A 151 25.37 -20.63 2.21
C VAL A 151 25.16 -19.24 1.60
N LEU A 152 23.97 -18.94 1.09
CA LEU A 152 23.71 -17.68 0.36
C LEU A 152 23.58 -16.44 1.25
N ALA A 153 23.14 -16.60 2.50
CA ALA A 153 22.81 -15.49 3.40
C ALA A 153 23.61 -15.43 4.70
N ASP A 154 24.53 -16.39 4.95
CA ASP A 154 25.23 -16.58 6.24
C ASP A 154 24.25 -16.66 7.44
N MET A 155 23.08 -17.25 7.18
CA MET A 155 22.00 -17.41 8.16
C MET A 155 21.90 -18.88 8.58
N SER A 156 22.36 -19.20 9.79
CA SER A 156 22.15 -20.54 10.36
C SER A 156 20.66 -20.93 10.34
N PRO A 157 20.34 -22.20 10.02
CA PRO A 157 18.96 -22.69 10.03
C PRO A 157 18.25 -22.43 11.37
N PRO A 158 16.93 -22.19 11.36
CA PRO A 158 16.15 -22.06 12.59
C PRO A 158 16.33 -23.28 13.50
N PRO A 159 16.36 -23.14 14.83
CA PRO A 159 16.50 -24.27 15.75
C PRO A 159 15.53 -25.43 15.48
N ALA A 160 14.27 -25.16 15.12
CA ALA A 160 13.28 -26.19 14.81
C ALA A 160 13.48 -26.89 13.45
N ALA A 161 14.38 -26.39 12.59
CA ALA A 161 14.77 -27.01 11.32
C ALA A 161 16.01 -27.89 11.44
N LEU A 162 16.77 -27.79 12.54
CA LEU A 162 18.06 -28.48 12.69
C LEU A 162 17.95 -30.00 12.59
N GLY A 163 16.87 -30.63 13.09
CA GLY A 163 16.66 -32.06 12.95
C GLY A 163 16.62 -32.54 11.49
N VAL A 164 15.91 -31.80 10.63
CA VAL A 164 15.81 -32.09 9.18
C VAL A 164 17.11 -31.77 8.45
N VAL A 165 17.75 -30.63 8.76
CA VAL A 165 19.02 -30.26 8.11
C VAL A 165 20.14 -31.24 8.46
N ASN A 166 20.29 -31.60 9.73
CA ASN A 166 21.35 -32.50 10.19
C ASN A 166 21.18 -33.94 9.67
N ALA A 167 19.95 -34.37 9.35
CA ALA A 167 19.70 -35.69 8.74
C ALA A 167 20.29 -35.81 7.32
N TRP A 168 20.48 -34.70 6.62
CA TRP A 168 20.97 -34.67 5.23
C TRP A 168 22.33 -34.01 5.04
N ARG A 169 22.74 -33.10 5.95
CA ARG A 169 23.95 -32.26 5.80
C ARG A 169 25.20 -33.05 5.39
N GLU A 170 25.59 -34.09 6.12
CA GLU A 170 26.82 -34.85 5.84
C GLU A 170 26.80 -35.49 4.43
N TRP A 171 25.64 -36.01 4.01
CA TRP A 171 25.45 -36.63 2.70
C TRP A 171 25.37 -35.62 1.54
N VAL A 172 24.80 -34.44 1.79
CA VAL A 172 24.77 -33.33 0.81
C VAL A 172 26.18 -32.72 0.67
N ASP A 173 26.86 -32.43 1.78
CA ASP A 173 28.20 -31.83 1.78
C ASP A 173 29.24 -32.74 1.09
N GLU A 174 29.17 -34.07 1.32
CA GLU A 174 30.05 -35.06 0.65
C GLU A 174 29.89 -35.07 -0.89
N ARG A 175 28.67 -34.83 -1.38
CA ARG A 175 28.35 -34.93 -2.82
C ARG A 175 28.45 -33.62 -3.58
N VAL A 176 27.93 -32.54 -3.00
CA VAL A 176 27.68 -31.27 -3.69
C VAL A 176 28.13 -30.02 -2.92
N GLY A 177 28.89 -30.17 -1.82
CA GLY A 177 29.36 -29.02 -1.01
C GLY A 177 30.06 -27.93 -1.83
N ASP A 178 30.94 -28.32 -2.76
CA ASP A 178 31.62 -27.38 -3.68
C ASP A 178 30.63 -26.66 -4.62
N LYS A 179 29.61 -27.38 -5.13
CA LYS A 179 28.54 -26.79 -5.99
C LYS A 179 27.63 -25.85 -5.19
N LEU A 180 27.29 -26.20 -3.95
CA LEU A 180 26.54 -25.31 -3.05
C LEU A 180 27.31 -24.01 -2.79
N GLY A 181 28.62 -24.08 -2.51
CA GLY A 181 29.47 -22.89 -2.37
C GLY A 181 29.51 -22.03 -3.64
N ALA A 182 29.46 -22.66 -4.82
CA ALA A 182 29.42 -21.93 -6.10
C ALA A 182 28.11 -21.17 -6.35
N LEU A 183 26.99 -21.52 -5.68
CA LEU A 183 25.71 -20.80 -5.83
C LEU A 183 25.81 -19.32 -5.43
N GLU A 184 26.70 -18.94 -4.50
CA GLU A 184 26.88 -17.53 -4.12
C GLU A 184 27.33 -16.68 -5.31
N GLY A 185 28.18 -17.23 -6.19
CA GLY A 185 28.68 -16.54 -7.38
C GLY A 185 27.61 -16.27 -8.45
N VAL A 186 26.49 -17.01 -8.42
CA VAL A 186 25.40 -16.93 -9.41
C VAL A 186 24.06 -16.47 -8.82
N ILE A 187 24.01 -16.06 -7.53
CA ILE A 187 22.77 -15.68 -6.82
C ILE A 187 21.90 -14.63 -7.55
N ASN A 188 22.54 -13.72 -8.30
CA ASN A 188 21.89 -12.64 -9.05
C ASN A 188 21.43 -13.03 -10.46
N ASP A 189 21.77 -14.23 -10.94
CA ASP A 189 21.43 -14.75 -12.26
C ASP A 189 20.60 -16.03 -12.09
N GLN A 190 19.29 -15.91 -12.27
CA GLN A 190 18.36 -17.02 -12.05
C GLN A 190 18.57 -18.18 -13.04
N GLU A 191 19.01 -17.90 -14.28
CA GLU A 191 19.25 -18.97 -15.25
C GLU A 191 20.50 -19.76 -14.86
N ALA A 192 21.60 -19.08 -14.54
CA ALA A 192 22.84 -19.72 -14.08
C ALA A 192 22.65 -20.45 -12.74
N PHE A 193 21.89 -19.87 -11.81
CA PHE A 193 21.53 -20.53 -10.54
C PHE A 193 20.64 -21.76 -10.76
N GLY A 194 19.65 -21.67 -11.64
CA GLY A 194 18.77 -22.80 -11.98
C GLY A 194 19.55 -23.95 -12.63
N GLN A 195 20.45 -23.65 -13.58
CA GLN A 195 21.32 -24.65 -14.21
C GLN A 195 22.23 -25.34 -13.17
N LEU A 196 22.87 -24.58 -12.29
CA LEU A 196 23.71 -25.14 -11.22
C LEU A 196 22.87 -25.93 -10.19
N THR A 197 21.61 -25.55 -9.95
CA THR A 197 20.68 -26.31 -9.12
C THR A 197 20.31 -27.65 -9.79
N CYS A 198 20.05 -27.70 -11.09
CA CYS A 198 19.85 -28.97 -11.82
C CYS A 198 21.10 -29.86 -11.72
N ASP A 199 22.30 -29.30 -11.91
CA ASP A 199 23.57 -30.01 -11.73
C ASP A 199 23.77 -30.54 -10.30
N ILE A 200 23.22 -29.89 -9.28
CA ILE A 200 23.19 -30.39 -7.90
C ILE A 200 22.22 -31.56 -7.79
N LEU A 201 21.00 -31.46 -8.32
CA LEU A 201 19.97 -32.51 -8.25
C LEU A 201 20.40 -33.80 -8.95
N VAL A 202 21.17 -33.71 -10.04
CA VAL A 202 21.81 -34.86 -10.72
C VAL A 202 22.82 -35.56 -9.80
N ASP A 203 23.71 -34.85 -9.13
CA ASP A 203 24.72 -35.43 -8.22
C ASP A 203 24.07 -36.03 -6.94
N LEU A 204 22.98 -35.43 -6.47
CA LEU A 204 22.15 -36.01 -5.42
C LEU A 204 21.39 -37.27 -5.88
N GLY A 205 21.25 -37.48 -7.20
CA GLY A 205 20.55 -38.62 -7.81
C GLY A 205 19.03 -38.49 -7.79
N LEU A 206 18.52 -37.25 -7.79
CA LEU A 206 17.09 -36.93 -7.85
C LEU A 206 16.57 -36.81 -9.29
N THR A 207 17.45 -36.51 -10.23
CA THR A 207 17.19 -36.45 -11.66
C THR A 207 18.23 -37.29 -12.38
N ASP A 208 17.84 -37.98 -13.46
CA ASP A 208 18.85 -38.47 -14.39
C ASP A 208 19.60 -37.29 -15.02
N ALA A 209 20.86 -37.51 -15.41
CA ALA A 209 21.62 -36.52 -16.16
C ALA A 209 21.00 -36.36 -17.56
N ALA A 210 19.98 -35.51 -17.67
CA ALA A 210 19.26 -35.24 -18.90
C ALA A 210 20.21 -34.63 -19.94
N GLY A 211 20.78 -35.50 -20.77
CA GLY A 211 21.37 -35.07 -22.03
C GLY A 211 20.29 -34.34 -22.80
N LYS A 212 20.47 -33.01 -22.95
CA LYS A 212 19.68 -32.06 -23.75
C LYS A 212 18.46 -32.71 -24.40
N SER A 213 17.28 -32.46 -23.83
CA SER A 213 16.00 -32.91 -24.37
C SER A 213 16.01 -32.84 -25.90
N GLU A 214 15.98 -34.02 -26.54
CA GLU A 214 15.70 -34.08 -27.96
C GLU A 214 14.31 -33.49 -28.13
N GLN A 215 14.23 -32.39 -28.89
CA GLN A 215 12.96 -31.87 -29.37
C GLN A 215 12.31 -32.99 -30.19
N ASP A 216 11.20 -33.51 -29.68
CA ASP A 216 10.37 -34.48 -30.39
C ASP A 216 9.63 -33.73 -31.51
N ASP A 217 10.30 -33.61 -32.64
CA ASP A 217 9.86 -32.92 -33.85
C ASP A 217 9.02 -33.89 -34.70
N GLY A 218 7.70 -33.84 -34.55
CA GLY A 218 6.72 -34.58 -35.37
C GLY A 218 5.66 -35.32 -34.55
N GLU A 219 4.39 -35.41 -34.96
CA GLU A 219 3.83 -35.20 -36.30
C GLU A 219 2.53 -34.36 -36.26
N GLU A 220 2.27 -33.62 -37.34
CA GLU A 220 0.90 -33.17 -37.65
C GLU A 220 0.02 -34.40 -37.93
N SER A 221 -1.18 -34.46 -37.36
CA SER A 221 -2.25 -35.31 -37.88
C SER A 221 -3.57 -34.55 -37.90
N ASP A 222 -4.11 -34.44 -39.11
CA ASP A 222 -5.36 -33.75 -39.43
C ASP A 222 -6.59 -34.51 -38.87
N GLY A 223 -7.68 -33.79 -38.63
CA GLY A 223 -8.78 -34.28 -37.77
C GLY A 223 -9.83 -35.18 -38.43
N GLN A 224 -10.70 -35.78 -37.60
CA GLN A 224 -12.07 -36.13 -38.00
C GLN A 224 -13.02 -36.32 -36.80
N ASP A 225 -14.27 -35.92 -36.99
CA ASP A 225 -15.38 -36.14 -36.04
C ASP A 225 -15.71 -37.62 -35.82
N GLY A 226 -16.30 -37.93 -34.66
CA GLY A 226 -16.77 -39.27 -34.30
C GLY A 226 -17.69 -39.27 -33.07
N ASP A 227 -18.96 -38.92 -33.27
CA ASP A 227 -20.05 -39.02 -32.29
C ASP A 227 -20.52 -40.48 -32.12
N ASP A 228 -20.59 -40.97 -30.88
CA ASP A 228 -21.55 -41.99 -30.43
C ASP A 228 -21.49 -42.13 -28.88
N GLY A 229 -22.61 -41.91 -28.19
CA GLY A 229 -22.78 -42.23 -26.76
C GLY A 229 -23.61 -43.51 -26.55
N PRO A 230 -24.29 -43.69 -25.41
CA PRO A 230 -23.96 -43.31 -24.03
C PRO A 230 -23.92 -44.56 -23.11
N GLN A 231 -23.57 -44.42 -21.82
CA GLN A 231 -23.89 -45.43 -20.81
C GLN A 231 -24.32 -44.79 -19.48
N ASP A 232 -25.54 -45.11 -19.05
CA ASP A 232 -26.15 -44.68 -17.77
C ASP A 232 -25.48 -45.31 -16.55
N GLY A 233 -25.47 -44.57 -15.44
CA GLY A 233 -24.82 -44.98 -14.18
C GLY A 233 -25.27 -44.22 -12.93
N ASP A 234 -26.57 -43.90 -12.84
CA ASP A 234 -27.40 -43.57 -11.65
C ASP A 234 -26.74 -43.09 -10.33
N GLY A 235 -27.26 -41.98 -9.77
CA GLY A 235 -27.34 -41.81 -8.32
C GLY A 235 -27.07 -40.42 -7.70
N GLY A 236 -28.11 -39.58 -7.55
CA GLY A 236 -28.20 -38.66 -6.40
C GLY A 236 -28.19 -37.14 -6.63
N GLN A 237 -29.37 -36.58 -6.96
CA GLN A 237 -30.03 -35.40 -6.34
C GLN A 237 -29.31 -34.67 -5.16
N ALA A 238 -29.47 -33.36 -4.88
CA ALA A 238 -30.35 -32.28 -5.37
C ALA A 238 -30.05 -31.00 -4.52
N GLU A 239 -30.17 -29.72 -4.93
CA GLU A 239 -30.47 -29.03 -6.21
C GLU A 239 -29.62 -27.73 -6.29
N SER A 240 -29.62 -27.03 -7.44
CA SER A 240 -29.35 -25.59 -7.56
C SER A 240 -30.49 -24.93 -8.34
N GLN A 241 -31.00 -23.79 -7.86
CA GLN A 241 -32.27 -23.23 -8.33
C GLN A 241 -32.07 -22.10 -9.35
N ASP A 242 -32.65 -22.32 -10.54
CA ASP A 242 -33.07 -21.38 -11.59
C ASP A 242 -32.19 -20.17 -11.98
N GLY A 243 -31.66 -20.25 -13.19
CA GLY A 243 -31.54 -19.10 -14.08
C GLY A 243 -32.46 -19.29 -15.29
N MET A 244 -33.28 -18.29 -15.60
CA MET A 244 -34.06 -18.22 -16.84
C MET A 244 -33.80 -16.89 -17.56
N SER A 245 -33.68 -16.96 -18.89
CA SER A 245 -33.37 -15.87 -19.81
C SER A 245 -34.58 -15.54 -20.71
N ALA A 246 -34.35 -14.63 -21.68
CA ALA A 246 -35.26 -14.21 -22.76
C ALA A 246 -36.37 -13.20 -22.33
N ASP A 247 -36.72 -12.17 -23.12
CA ASP A 247 -36.17 -11.70 -24.40
C ASP A 247 -36.56 -10.23 -24.70
N GLU A 248 -36.10 -9.69 -25.84
CA GLU A 248 -36.60 -8.49 -26.57
C GLU A 248 -36.61 -7.09 -25.89
N MET A 249 -35.85 -6.13 -26.44
CA MET A 249 -36.45 -5.14 -27.38
C MET A 249 -35.40 -4.35 -28.22
N GLU A 250 -35.81 -4.00 -29.43
CA GLU A 250 -35.13 -3.46 -30.61
C GLU A 250 -34.27 -2.17 -30.52
N ILE A 251 -33.45 -1.99 -31.56
CA ILE A 251 -32.85 -0.73 -32.03
C ILE A 251 -33.70 -0.17 -33.20
N GLY A 252 -33.98 1.14 -33.22
CA GLY A 252 -34.64 1.82 -34.34
C GLY A 252 -34.38 3.34 -34.34
N ASP A 253 -34.11 3.92 -35.52
CA ASP A 253 -33.54 5.27 -35.73
C ASP A 253 -34.51 6.25 -36.45
N ALA A 254 -34.20 7.56 -36.37
CA ALA A 254 -34.78 8.71 -37.08
C ALA A 254 -36.23 9.14 -36.71
N ALA A 255 -36.59 10.43 -36.50
CA ALA A 255 -36.07 11.67 -37.06
C ALA A 255 -36.58 12.95 -36.33
N LEU A 256 -35.76 14.02 -36.38
CA LEU A 256 -36.12 15.47 -36.45
C LEU A 256 -37.26 16.06 -35.59
N GLU A 257 -36.89 16.96 -34.66
CA GLU A 257 -37.58 18.27 -34.51
C GLU A 257 -36.58 19.35 -34.01
N GLU A 258 -36.82 20.62 -34.36
CA GLU A 258 -35.90 21.77 -34.16
C GLU A 258 -36.16 22.57 -32.86
N GLY A 259 -35.13 23.25 -32.35
CA GLY A 259 -35.23 24.32 -31.32
C GLY A 259 -35.17 23.82 -29.87
N ASP A 260 -34.50 24.48 -28.93
CA ASP A 260 -34.33 25.93 -28.75
C ASP A 260 -33.07 26.25 -27.91
N GLU A 261 -32.44 27.40 -28.15
CA GLU A 261 -31.37 27.92 -27.29
C GLU A 261 -31.99 28.75 -26.17
N GLN A 262 -32.07 28.24 -24.94
CA GLN A 262 -32.50 29.06 -23.80
C GLN A 262 -31.85 28.73 -22.46
N THR A 263 -30.87 29.58 -22.11
CA THR A 263 -30.57 30.11 -20.77
C THR A 263 -30.99 29.30 -19.54
N LEU A 264 -30.00 28.67 -18.89
CA LEU A 264 -30.08 28.30 -17.47
C LEU A 264 -30.09 29.57 -16.60
N GLN A 265 -31.29 30.11 -16.33
CA GLN A 265 -31.52 30.96 -15.17
C GLN A 265 -31.60 30.06 -13.93
N MET A 266 -30.60 30.13 -13.05
CA MET A 266 -30.76 29.66 -11.68
C MET A 266 -31.21 30.86 -10.85
N GLU A 267 -32.46 30.81 -10.39
CA GLU A 267 -33.11 31.87 -9.62
C GLU A 267 -32.33 32.17 -8.33
N GLY A 268 -32.14 33.45 -8.06
CA GLY A 268 -31.68 33.92 -6.75
C GLY A 268 -32.89 34.11 -5.85
N ASP A 269 -32.95 33.34 -4.76
CA ASP A 269 -33.90 33.59 -3.67
C ASP A 269 -33.23 34.47 -2.61
N GLU A 270 -33.42 35.78 -2.73
CA GLU A 270 -33.05 36.75 -1.71
C GLU A 270 -34.08 36.71 -0.57
N VAL A 271 -33.89 35.80 0.39
CA VAL A 271 -34.67 35.82 1.63
C VAL A 271 -34.04 36.81 2.61
N GLU A 272 -34.41 38.08 2.49
CA GLU A 272 -34.33 39.02 3.62
C GLU A 272 -35.31 38.56 4.71
N GLY A 273 -34.79 38.00 5.79
CA GLY A 273 -35.54 37.59 6.96
C GLY A 273 -34.82 37.96 8.24
N GLU A 274 -35.30 38.98 8.95
CA GLU A 274 -34.93 39.23 10.34
C GLU A 274 -35.44 38.08 11.21
N SER A 275 -34.57 37.11 11.52
CA SER A 275 -34.83 36.11 12.56
C SER A 275 -33.98 36.43 13.78
N ASP A 276 -34.64 36.94 14.82
CA ASP A 276 -34.11 37.04 16.16
C ASP A 276 -34.01 35.63 16.78
N GLY A 277 -33.04 35.42 17.68
CA GLY A 277 -32.92 34.30 18.63
C GLY A 277 -33.07 32.83 18.18
N GLU A 278 -32.02 32.04 18.42
CA GLU A 278 -32.04 30.55 18.55
C GLU A 278 -32.30 29.77 17.22
N GLU A 279 -31.51 28.79 16.77
CA GLU A 279 -30.48 27.97 17.41
C GLU A 279 -29.24 27.92 16.48
N ALA A 280 -28.09 28.42 16.94
CA ALA A 280 -26.83 28.27 16.21
C ALA A 280 -26.33 26.82 16.36
N GLY A 281 -26.79 25.93 15.47
CA GLY A 281 -26.36 24.53 15.43
C GLY A 281 -24.85 24.42 15.57
N GLU A 282 -24.42 23.62 16.58
CA GLU A 282 -23.09 23.71 17.20
C GLU A 282 -21.98 23.93 16.17
N VAL A 283 -21.44 25.15 16.15
CA VAL A 283 -20.29 25.48 15.31
C VAL A 283 -19.13 24.68 15.85
N ALA A 284 -18.86 23.54 15.21
CA ALA A 284 -17.83 22.58 15.63
C ALA A 284 -16.56 23.36 16.00
N GLN A 285 -16.19 23.29 17.29
CA GLN A 285 -15.10 24.12 17.78
C GLN A 285 -13.85 23.87 16.93
N PRO A 286 -13.12 24.91 16.52
CA PRO A 286 -11.84 24.72 15.84
C PRO A 286 -10.99 23.79 16.70
N TYR A 287 -10.52 22.68 16.12
CA TYR A 287 -9.66 21.74 16.83
C TYR A 287 -8.35 22.45 17.19
N ALA A 288 -8.34 23.08 18.36
CA ALA A 288 -7.15 23.48 19.06
C ALA A 288 -6.73 22.27 19.89
N PRO A 289 -5.63 21.56 19.54
CA PRO A 289 -5.12 20.52 20.43
C PRO A 289 -4.68 21.18 21.74
N ASP A 290 -5.40 20.92 22.82
CA ASP A 290 -5.14 21.52 24.13
C ASP A 290 -3.75 21.13 24.66
N GLY A 291 -2.86 22.12 24.69
CA GLY A 291 -1.55 22.04 25.32
C GLY A 291 -0.36 22.28 24.39
N PRO A 292 0.87 22.33 24.93
CA PRO A 292 2.08 22.37 24.12
C PRO A 292 2.17 21.10 23.26
N LEU A 293 2.64 21.24 22.02
CA LEU A 293 2.96 20.13 21.12
C LEU A 293 3.87 19.14 21.86
N SER A 294 3.33 17.96 22.17
CA SER A 294 4.06 16.89 22.86
C SER A 294 4.55 15.89 21.83
N PRO A 295 5.89 15.78 21.60
CA PRO A 295 6.44 14.79 20.67
C PRO A 295 5.98 13.36 20.99
N ALA A 296 5.69 13.07 22.26
CA ALA A 296 5.20 11.77 22.71
C ALA A 296 3.74 11.46 22.30
N LYS A 297 2.92 12.47 21.95
CA LYS A 297 1.57 12.26 21.38
C LYS A 297 1.57 12.24 19.85
N SER A 298 2.60 12.81 19.23
CA SER A 298 2.79 12.91 17.78
C SER A 298 3.86 11.93 17.27
N ALA A 299 4.09 10.83 18.00
CA ALA A 299 5.30 9.99 17.92
C ALA A 299 5.38 9.12 16.64
N TYR A 300 5.44 9.77 15.48
CA TYR A 300 5.98 9.19 14.26
C TYR A 300 7.45 8.85 14.51
N HIS A 301 7.76 7.55 14.55
CA HIS A 301 9.12 7.07 14.76
C HIS A 301 9.79 6.88 13.40
N ILE A 302 10.75 7.75 13.08
CA ILE A 302 11.59 7.65 11.88
C ILE A 302 12.52 6.45 12.08
N TYR A 303 12.35 5.40 11.27
CA TYR A 303 13.16 4.17 11.35
C TYR A 303 14.57 4.35 10.76
N THR A 304 14.70 5.17 9.71
CA THR A 304 15.97 5.63 9.15
C THR A 304 15.72 6.95 8.43
N SER A 305 16.68 7.87 8.49
CA SER A 305 16.71 9.11 7.71
C SER A 305 17.85 9.11 6.68
N GLN A 306 18.40 7.92 6.37
CA GLN A 306 19.55 7.78 5.47
C GLN A 306 19.23 8.11 4.01
N PHE A 307 17.95 8.02 3.63
CA PHE A 307 17.44 8.25 2.28
C PHE A 307 16.56 9.51 2.19
N ASP A 308 16.46 10.28 3.28
CA ASP A 308 15.66 11.51 3.33
C ASP A 308 16.47 12.66 2.76
N GLU A 309 15.94 13.33 1.73
CA GLU A 309 16.54 14.55 1.16
C GLU A 309 15.70 15.77 1.54
N THR A 310 16.37 16.84 1.96
CA THR A 310 15.75 18.16 2.19
C THR A 310 16.35 19.13 1.19
N VAL A 311 15.55 19.53 0.21
CA VAL A 311 15.93 20.42 -0.90
C VAL A 311 15.15 21.72 -0.74
N GLU A 312 15.76 22.88 -1.00
CA GLU A 312 15.01 24.14 -0.97
C GLU A 312 14.10 24.25 -2.21
N ALA A 313 12.92 24.85 -2.06
CA ALA A 313 11.92 24.87 -3.14
C ALA A 313 12.39 25.58 -4.42
N GLU A 314 13.41 26.43 -4.33
CA GLU A 314 14.07 27.09 -5.47
C GLU A 314 15.10 26.21 -6.20
N GLU A 315 15.55 25.11 -5.60
CA GLU A 315 16.48 24.15 -6.22
C GLU A 315 15.75 23.04 -7.01
N LEU A 316 14.41 22.93 -6.87
CA LEU A 316 13.59 21.88 -7.50
C LEU A 316 13.26 22.12 -8.98
N CYS A 317 13.38 23.34 -9.49
CA CYS A 317 13.03 23.70 -10.88
C CYS A 317 13.91 24.84 -11.41
N ASP A 318 14.40 24.70 -12.64
CA ASP A 318 15.06 25.80 -13.36
C ASP A 318 14.08 26.93 -13.69
N GLY A 319 14.59 28.16 -13.85
CA GLY A 319 13.75 29.34 -14.11
C GLY A 319 12.87 29.25 -15.37
N GLU A 320 13.37 28.63 -16.45
CA GLU A 320 12.60 28.39 -17.68
C GLU A 320 11.48 27.35 -17.48
N GLU A 321 11.71 26.35 -16.63
CA GLU A 321 10.72 25.34 -16.28
C GLU A 321 9.65 25.92 -15.35
N LEU A 322 10.03 26.77 -14.40
CA LEU A 322 9.11 27.50 -13.53
C LEU A 322 8.16 28.38 -14.36
N GLU A 323 8.65 29.11 -15.38
CA GLU A 323 7.78 29.88 -16.27
C GLU A 323 6.79 28.99 -17.04
N ARG A 324 7.23 27.83 -17.54
CA ARG A 324 6.35 26.86 -18.22
C ARG A 324 5.27 26.30 -17.28
N LEU A 325 5.67 25.83 -16.10
CA LEU A 325 4.76 25.30 -15.08
C LEU A 325 3.75 26.37 -14.63
N ARG A 326 4.19 27.64 -14.53
CA ARG A 326 3.33 28.78 -14.22
C ARG A 326 2.27 29.01 -15.28
N GLN A 327 2.65 29.03 -16.56
CA GLN A 327 1.70 29.18 -17.67
C GLN A 327 0.65 28.06 -17.68
N TYR A 328 1.06 26.81 -17.42
CA TYR A 328 0.15 25.66 -17.31
C TYR A 328 -0.84 25.81 -16.15
N LEU A 329 -0.35 26.21 -14.96
CA LEU A 329 -1.17 26.47 -13.79
C LEU A 329 -2.18 27.60 -14.05
N ASP A 330 -1.74 28.72 -14.63
CA ASP A 330 -2.60 29.86 -14.92
C ASP A 330 -3.68 29.49 -15.98
N GLN A 331 -3.37 28.60 -16.93
CA GLN A 331 -4.34 28.06 -17.89
C GLN A 331 -5.40 27.16 -17.22
N GLN A 332 -5.02 26.29 -16.28
CA GLN A 332 -5.99 25.51 -15.49
C GLN A 332 -6.84 26.41 -14.58
N LEU A 333 -6.23 27.42 -13.95
CA LEU A 333 -6.91 28.35 -13.06
C LEU A 333 -7.98 29.20 -13.78
N GLN A 334 -7.83 29.49 -15.07
CA GLN A 334 -8.83 30.22 -15.86
C GLN A 334 -10.22 29.57 -15.78
N GLN A 335 -10.30 28.24 -15.80
CA GLN A 335 -11.57 27.51 -15.69
C GLN A 335 -12.19 27.60 -14.28
N MET A 336 -11.37 27.87 -13.25
CA MET A 336 -11.78 27.88 -11.85
C MET A 336 -11.85 29.29 -11.22
N GLN A 337 -11.54 30.37 -11.96
CA GLN A 337 -11.47 31.74 -11.43
C GLN A 337 -12.72 32.15 -10.63
N GLY A 338 -13.93 31.81 -11.11
CA GLY A 338 -15.19 32.12 -10.42
C GLY A 338 -15.40 31.35 -9.11
N VAL A 339 -14.75 30.22 -8.90
CA VAL A 339 -14.74 29.48 -7.63
C VAL A 339 -13.66 30.04 -6.72
N VAL A 340 -12.44 30.23 -7.25
CA VAL A 340 -11.29 30.77 -6.50
C VAL A 340 -11.61 32.17 -5.95
N ALA A 341 -12.21 33.06 -6.73
CA ALA A 341 -12.58 34.40 -6.26
C ALA A 341 -13.62 34.37 -5.11
N ARG A 342 -14.58 33.43 -5.15
CA ARG A 342 -15.55 33.24 -4.06
C ARG A 342 -14.89 32.64 -2.81
N LEU A 343 -14.01 31.66 -2.98
CA LEU A 343 -13.29 31.02 -1.88
C LEU A 343 -12.31 32.00 -1.21
N ALA A 344 -11.59 32.80 -2.01
CA ALA A 344 -10.71 33.87 -1.56
C ALA A 344 -11.48 34.93 -0.77
N ASN A 345 -12.63 35.40 -1.25
CA ASN A 345 -13.49 36.33 -0.48
C ASN A 345 -13.98 35.71 0.84
N ARG A 346 -14.29 34.41 0.87
CA ARG A 346 -14.74 33.70 2.08
C ARG A 346 -13.60 33.52 3.09
N LEU A 347 -12.40 33.17 2.63
CA LEU A 347 -11.19 33.09 3.44
C LEU A 347 -10.79 34.48 3.94
N GLN A 348 -10.78 35.49 3.08
CA GLN A 348 -10.51 36.88 3.42
C GLN A 348 -11.47 37.37 4.52
N ARG A 349 -12.77 37.15 4.42
CA ARG A 349 -13.74 37.50 5.49
C ARG A 349 -13.53 36.75 6.80
N ARG A 350 -12.86 35.59 6.80
CA ARG A 350 -12.54 34.77 7.98
C ARG A 350 -11.17 35.10 8.59
N LEU A 351 -10.19 35.44 7.77
CA LEU A 351 -8.80 35.73 8.12
C LEU A 351 -8.54 37.24 8.32
N GLN A 352 -9.39 38.11 7.76
CA GLN A 352 -9.51 39.47 8.23
C GLN A 352 -10.04 39.42 9.67
N ALA A 353 -9.11 39.50 10.62
CA ALA A 353 -9.41 40.12 11.90
C ALA A 353 -10.10 41.45 11.58
N LYS A 354 -11.39 41.53 11.91
CA LYS A 354 -12.27 42.64 11.54
C LYS A 354 -11.56 43.96 11.87
N GLN A 355 -11.20 44.73 10.84
CA GLN A 355 -10.75 46.11 11.00
C GLN A 355 -11.94 47.03 11.30
N ASN A 356 -12.86 46.53 12.16
CA ASN A 356 -13.96 47.28 12.71
C ASN A 356 -13.34 48.27 13.70
N ARG A 357 -13.09 49.47 13.19
CA ARG A 357 -12.73 50.66 13.97
C ARG A 357 -13.94 50.99 14.84
N SER A 358 -14.05 50.38 16.01
CA SER A 358 -15.09 50.72 16.98
C SER A 358 -14.81 52.11 17.54
N TRP A 359 -15.86 52.90 17.62
CA TRP A 359 -15.83 54.23 18.22
C TRP A 359 -16.59 54.17 19.53
N GLU A 360 -15.93 54.58 20.60
CA GLU A 360 -16.57 54.86 21.87
C GLU A 360 -17.16 56.27 21.80
N PHE A 361 -18.38 56.45 22.30
CA PHE A 361 -19.13 57.71 22.29
C PHE A 361 -19.54 58.08 23.72
N ASP A 362 -20.06 59.29 23.91
CA ASP A 362 -20.44 59.82 25.23
C ASP A 362 -19.24 59.86 26.20
N LEU A 363 -18.04 60.20 25.69
CA LEU A 363 -16.83 60.39 26.51
C LEU A 363 -16.70 61.84 27.00
N GLU A 364 -15.99 62.02 28.12
CA GLU A 364 -15.59 63.34 28.65
C GLU A 364 -14.38 63.95 27.94
N GLU A 365 -13.58 63.13 27.25
CA GLU A 365 -12.40 63.53 26.48
C GLU A 365 -12.26 62.73 25.18
N GLY A 366 -11.53 63.28 24.20
CA GLY A 366 -11.30 62.65 22.88
C GLY A 366 -11.54 63.61 21.71
N TYR A 367 -11.98 63.07 20.57
CA TYR A 367 -12.41 63.87 19.41
C TYR A 367 -13.86 64.32 19.59
N LEU A 368 -14.17 65.58 19.28
CA LEU A 368 -15.56 66.06 19.33
C LEU A 368 -16.44 65.29 18.34
N ASP A 369 -17.61 64.82 18.79
CA ASP A 369 -18.60 64.18 17.93
C ASP A 369 -19.55 65.22 17.31
N PRO A 370 -19.49 65.48 16.00
CA PRO A 370 -20.28 66.56 15.39
C PRO A 370 -21.79 66.35 15.50
N ALA A 371 -22.24 65.09 15.60
CA ALA A 371 -23.65 64.75 15.76
C ALA A 371 -24.24 65.20 17.11
N ARG A 372 -23.39 65.39 18.14
CA ARG A 372 -23.80 65.72 19.51
C ARG A 372 -23.51 67.18 19.91
N LEU A 373 -22.94 67.99 19.01
CA LEU A 373 -22.69 69.43 19.21
C LEU A 373 -23.94 70.21 19.68
N SER A 374 -25.13 69.81 19.25
CA SER A 374 -26.40 70.42 19.68
C SER A 374 -26.68 70.24 21.19
N ARG A 375 -26.21 69.13 21.80
CA ARG A 375 -26.37 68.85 23.23
C ARG A 375 -25.62 69.86 24.09
N ILE A 376 -24.42 70.27 23.67
CA ILE A 376 -23.61 71.30 24.34
C ILE A 376 -24.37 72.63 24.48
N ILE A 377 -25.25 72.94 23.51
CA ILE A 377 -26.08 74.16 23.50
C ILE A 377 -27.36 73.97 24.33
N MET A 378 -27.99 72.79 24.28
CA MET A 378 -29.29 72.54 24.92
C MET A 378 -29.20 72.12 26.40
N ASP A 379 -28.16 71.38 26.79
CA ASP A 379 -27.92 70.96 28.18
C ASP A 379 -26.41 71.04 28.52
N PRO A 380 -25.94 72.19 29.02
CA PRO A 380 -24.53 72.40 29.38
C PRO A 380 -24.03 71.51 30.54
N MET A 381 -24.91 70.77 31.24
CA MET A 381 -24.53 69.92 32.36
C MET A 381 -24.20 68.48 31.94
N GLN A 382 -24.30 68.12 30.65
CA GLN A 382 -23.91 66.82 30.11
C GLN A 382 -22.77 66.94 29.08
N PRO A 383 -21.49 67.02 29.51
CA PRO A 383 -20.34 67.27 28.63
C PRO A 383 -19.92 66.07 27.75
N LEU A 384 -20.69 64.97 27.77
CA LEU A 384 -20.44 63.72 27.05
C LEU A 384 -20.68 63.87 25.53
N SER A 385 -19.80 64.64 24.89
CA SER A 385 -19.84 65.01 23.46
C SER A 385 -18.58 64.61 22.71
N TYR A 386 -17.69 63.84 23.34
CA TYR A 386 -16.49 63.32 22.71
C TYR A 386 -16.67 61.85 22.31
N LYS A 387 -15.84 61.44 21.36
CA LYS A 387 -15.67 60.06 20.89
C LYS A 387 -14.20 59.72 20.72
N MET A 388 -13.85 58.46 20.88
CA MET A 388 -12.49 57.97 20.72
C MET A 388 -12.50 56.67 19.90
N GLU A 389 -11.46 56.47 19.10
CA GLU A 389 -11.28 55.21 18.38
C GLU A 389 -10.67 54.18 19.35
N SER A 390 -11.35 53.05 19.56
CA SER A 390 -10.87 51.98 20.43
C SER A 390 -9.78 51.18 19.72
N ASP A 391 -8.62 50.98 20.36
CA ASP A 391 -7.53 50.21 19.78
C ASP A 391 -7.83 48.70 19.81
N THR A 392 -7.87 48.06 18.64
CA THR A 392 -8.27 46.65 18.50
C THR A 392 -7.04 45.77 18.44
N LYS A 393 -6.87 44.87 19.42
CA LYS A 393 -5.78 43.89 19.44
C LYS A 393 -5.88 42.95 18.23
N PHE A 394 -5.05 43.21 17.22
CA PHE A 394 -4.84 42.32 16.09
C PHE A 394 -4.30 40.96 16.57
N ARG A 395 -4.72 39.88 15.91
CA ARG A 395 -4.14 38.54 16.10
C ARG A 395 -3.33 38.20 14.86
N ASP A 396 -2.01 38.13 15.01
CA ASP A 396 -1.13 37.64 13.97
C ASP A 396 -1.56 36.21 13.61
N THR A 397 -2.02 36.04 12.37
CA THR A 397 -2.63 34.79 11.90
C THR A 397 -1.70 34.17 10.87
N VAL A 398 -0.99 33.13 11.29
CA VAL A 398 -0.17 32.30 10.40
C VAL A 398 -1.05 31.19 9.83
N VAL A 399 -1.01 31.02 8.50
CA VAL A 399 -1.69 29.92 7.80
C VAL A 399 -0.62 29.02 7.19
N THR A 400 -0.49 27.81 7.71
CA THR A 400 0.41 26.78 7.18
C THR A 400 -0.39 25.83 6.29
N LEU A 401 0.03 25.67 5.03
CA LEU A 401 -0.47 24.63 4.15
C LEU A 401 0.58 23.51 4.10
N LEU A 402 0.16 22.28 4.36
CA LEU A 402 0.97 21.09 4.15
C LEU A 402 0.44 20.41 2.88
N LEU A 403 1.33 20.18 1.91
CA LEU A 403 1.03 19.46 0.68
C LEU A 403 1.69 18.08 0.77
N ASP A 404 0.92 17.02 0.64
CA ASP A 404 1.46 15.67 0.57
C ASP A 404 1.78 15.33 -0.89
N ASN A 405 3.05 15.04 -1.16
CA ASN A 405 3.56 14.59 -2.46
C ASN A 405 3.87 13.07 -2.45
N SER A 406 3.34 12.31 -1.49
CA SER A 406 3.45 10.84 -1.46
C SER A 406 2.91 10.21 -2.74
N GLY A 407 3.36 9.00 -3.06
CA GLY A 407 2.88 8.24 -4.22
C GLY A 407 1.38 7.90 -4.19
N SER A 408 0.66 8.22 -3.11
CA SER A 408 -0.80 8.10 -3.01
C SER A 408 -1.57 9.36 -3.45
N MET A 409 -0.86 10.46 -3.71
CA MET A 409 -1.39 11.75 -4.17
C MET A 409 -1.08 12.04 -5.65
N ARG A 410 -0.27 11.19 -6.30
CA ARG A 410 -0.11 11.14 -7.77
C ARG A 410 -1.23 10.30 -8.40
#